data_AF-A0A0Q5HXE6-F1
#
_entry.id   AF-A0A0Q5HXE6-F1
#
_cell.length_a   1.000
_cell.length_b   1.000
_cell.length_c   1.000
_cell.angle_alpha   90.00
_cell.angle_beta   90.00
_cell.angle_gamma   90.00
#
_symmetry.space_group_name_H-M   'P 1'
#
loop_
_entity.id
_entity.type
_entity.pdbx_description
1 polymer ?
#
loop_
_entity_poly.entity_id
_entity_poly.type
_entity_poly.pdbx_seq_one_letter_code
_entity_poly.pdbx_strand_id
1 'polypeptide(L)'
;MRLAHLLPASLFVFACCASAQTTPYPPSDTEASSTVQVRAPASTVRLTEDQTRQITGAYKMSNGWRLSVNPVSTKWIEARIDREKPMRLRAVSPDRFVSRDGNVTMHFNQGEFQDDMTMSYVPEGRLAQVVVVSTSRIAQR
;
A
#
# COMPACT_ATOMS: atom_id res chain seq x y z
N MET A 1 -40.06 -22.72 53.92
CA MET A 1 -40.01 -22.04 52.59
C MET A 1 -39.13 -20.82 52.72
N ARG A 2 -37.91 -20.82 52.13
CA ARG A 2 -37.00 -19.66 52.14
C ARG A 2 -36.41 -19.44 50.75
N LEU A 3 -36.37 -18.16 50.41
CA LEU A 3 -36.16 -17.46 49.15
C LEU A 3 -35.05 -17.97 48.23
N ALA A 4 -35.36 -17.91 46.92
CA ALA A 4 -34.44 -18.00 45.80
C ALA A 4 -33.44 -16.83 45.76
N HIS A 5 -32.19 -17.11 45.36
CA HIS A 5 -31.23 -16.11 44.91
C HIS A 5 -30.80 -16.42 43.48
N LEU A 6 -31.30 -15.59 42.56
CA LEU A 6 -30.90 -15.55 41.16
C LEU A 6 -29.52 -14.89 41.08
N LEU A 7 -28.51 -15.65 40.62
CA LEU A 7 -27.21 -15.11 40.22
C LEU A 7 -27.30 -14.69 38.74
N PRO A 8 -27.17 -13.40 38.39
CA PRO A 8 -27.03 -12.99 37.01
C PRO A 8 -25.59 -13.26 36.56
N ALA A 9 -25.40 -14.32 35.78
CA ALA A 9 -24.15 -14.59 35.08
C ALA A 9 -23.94 -13.49 34.01
N SER A 10 -23.06 -12.55 34.30
CA SER A 10 -22.68 -11.47 33.40
C SER A 10 -21.85 -12.06 32.25
N LEU A 11 -22.48 -12.26 31.09
CA LEU A 11 -21.80 -12.61 29.85
C LEU A 11 -20.90 -11.43 29.43
N PHE A 12 -19.60 -11.59 29.65
CA PHE A 12 -18.57 -10.72 29.09
C PHE A 12 -18.65 -10.77 27.56
N VAL A 13 -19.21 -9.71 26.97
CA VAL A 13 -19.14 -9.47 25.52
C VAL A 13 -17.69 -9.11 25.20
N PHE A 14 -16.95 -10.05 24.59
CA PHE A 14 -15.71 -9.75 23.90
C PHE A 14 -16.05 -8.87 22.68
N ALA A 15 -16.05 -7.56 22.87
CA ALA A 15 -16.03 -6.62 21.77
C ALA A 15 -14.68 -6.79 21.04
N CYS A 16 -14.69 -7.45 19.88
CA CYS A 16 -13.59 -7.41 18.94
C CYS A 16 -13.40 -5.95 18.52
N CYS A 17 -12.50 -5.23 19.18
CA CYS A 17 -12.01 -3.96 18.70
C CYS A 17 -11.26 -4.23 17.39
N ALA A 18 -11.92 -4.04 16.25
CA ALA A 18 -11.23 -3.81 15.00
C ALA A 18 -10.43 -2.52 15.18
N SER A 19 -9.14 -2.63 15.49
CA SER A 19 -8.24 -1.50 15.55
C SER A 19 -8.12 -0.90 14.14
N ALA A 20 -8.84 0.19 13.88
CA ALA A 20 -8.56 1.05 12.75
C ALA A 20 -7.18 1.69 12.99
N GLN A 21 -6.14 1.13 12.35
CA GLN A 21 -4.77 1.64 12.48
C GLN A 21 -4.68 3.02 11.81
N THR A 22 -4.18 4.01 12.56
CA THR A 22 -4.11 5.44 12.21
C THR A 22 -2.85 5.81 11.40
N THR A 23 -2.35 4.91 10.55
CA THR A 23 -1.31 5.31 9.58
C THR A 23 -1.91 6.26 8.56
N PRO A 24 -1.34 7.46 8.33
CA PRO A 24 -1.85 8.40 7.33
C PRO A 24 -1.74 7.81 5.93
N TYR A 25 -2.76 7.98 5.09
CA TYR A 25 -2.69 7.54 3.70
C TYR A 25 -1.62 8.30 2.89
N PRO A 26 -1.01 7.66 1.88
CA PRO A 26 -0.14 8.37 0.95
C PRO A 26 -0.92 9.43 0.14
N PRO A 27 -0.27 10.53 -0.25
CA PRO A 27 -0.88 11.58 -1.06
C PRO A 27 -1.38 11.04 -2.41
N SER A 28 -2.48 11.61 -2.89
CA SER A 28 -2.98 11.36 -4.24
C SER A 28 -2.24 12.23 -5.28
N ASP A 29 -1.91 11.66 -6.44
CA ASP A 29 -1.09 12.27 -7.51
C ASP A 29 -1.76 13.47 -8.24
N THR A 30 -2.84 14.05 -7.69
CA THR A 30 -3.67 15.08 -8.35
C THR A 30 -3.38 16.50 -7.86
N GLU A 31 -2.73 16.65 -6.72
CA GLU A 31 -2.28 17.96 -6.24
C GLU A 31 -0.96 18.31 -6.94
N ALA A 32 -0.89 19.49 -7.55
CA ALA A 32 0.32 19.98 -8.20
C ALA A 32 1.36 20.34 -7.13
N SER A 33 2.13 19.35 -6.68
CA SER A 33 3.22 19.53 -5.73
C SER A 33 4.34 20.36 -6.38
N SER A 34 4.42 21.65 -6.05
CA SER A 34 5.54 22.53 -6.39
C SER A 34 6.72 22.25 -5.45
N THR A 35 7.31 21.06 -5.57
CA THR A 35 8.53 20.68 -4.87
C THR A 35 9.62 20.43 -5.91
N VAL A 36 10.64 21.28 -5.90
CA VAL A 36 11.82 21.12 -6.74
C VAL A 36 12.67 20.00 -6.15
N GLN A 37 12.35 18.74 -6.50
CA GLN A 37 13.26 17.64 -6.25
C GLN A 37 14.24 17.54 -7.41
N VAL A 38 15.54 17.78 -7.13
CA VAL A 38 16.64 17.51 -8.06
C VAL A 38 16.81 15.99 -8.11
N ARG A 39 16.02 15.33 -8.95
CA ARG A 39 16.14 13.90 -9.23
C ARG A 39 16.60 13.74 -10.67
N ALA A 40 17.70 13.01 -10.86
CA ALA A 40 18.24 12.69 -12.18
C ALA A 40 17.12 12.16 -13.10
N PRO A 41 17.15 12.47 -14.42
CA PRO A 41 16.08 12.09 -15.33
C PRO A 41 15.84 10.58 -15.26
N ALA A 42 14.69 10.19 -14.70
CA ALA A 42 14.36 8.79 -14.51
C ALA A 42 14.29 8.12 -15.89
N SER A 43 15.19 7.17 -16.14
CA SER A 43 15.26 6.43 -17.40
C SER A 43 13.87 5.86 -17.72
N THR A 44 13.44 5.99 -18.98
CA THR A 44 12.11 5.53 -19.35
C THR A 44 12.16 4.03 -19.60
N VAL A 45 12.01 3.25 -18.53
CA VAL A 45 11.93 1.79 -18.62
C VAL A 45 10.56 1.40 -19.16
N ARG A 46 10.55 0.48 -20.11
CA ARG A 46 9.33 -0.17 -20.58
C ARG A 46 9.24 -1.55 -19.92
N LEU A 47 8.08 -1.85 -19.37
CA LEU A 47 7.76 -3.15 -18.82
C LEU A 47 7.47 -4.12 -19.95
N THR A 48 7.99 -5.34 -19.83
CA THR A 48 7.54 -6.47 -20.62
C THR A 48 6.20 -6.99 -20.09
N GLU A 49 5.54 -7.83 -20.89
CA GLU A 49 4.29 -8.49 -20.46
C GLU A 49 4.52 -9.39 -19.23
N ASP A 50 5.64 -10.10 -19.18
CA ASP A 50 6.00 -10.95 -18.04
C ASP A 50 6.23 -10.15 -16.76
N GLN A 51 6.98 -9.05 -16.84
CA GLN A 51 7.18 -8.14 -15.70
C GLN A 51 5.85 -7.59 -15.21
N THR A 52 4.98 -7.23 -16.14
CA THR A 52 3.64 -6.73 -15.83
C THR A 52 2.79 -7.78 -15.11
N ARG A 53 2.78 -9.02 -15.60
CA ARG A 53 2.07 -10.15 -14.96
C ARG A 53 2.59 -10.42 -13.56
N GLN A 54 3.91 -10.35 -13.35
CA GLN A 54 4.53 -10.61 -12.07
C GLN A 54 4.07 -9.62 -10.99
N ILE A 55 4.01 -8.32 -11.30
CA ILE A 55 3.67 -7.30 -10.29
C ILE A 55 2.16 -7.07 -10.10
N THR A 56 1.32 -7.51 -11.05
CA THR A 56 -0.13 -7.30 -11.02
C THR A 56 -0.80 -8.17 -9.97
N GLY A 57 -1.66 -7.60 -9.13
CA GLY A 57 -2.41 -8.39 -8.16
C GLY A 57 -2.83 -7.63 -6.91
N ALA A 58 -3.21 -8.38 -5.89
CA ALA A 58 -3.57 -7.85 -4.58
C ALA A 58 -2.52 -8.24 -3.53
N TYR A 59 -2.17 -7.26 -2.70
CA TYR A 59 -1.15 -7.38 -1.65
C TYR A 59 -1.77 -7.03 -0.31
N LYS A 60 -1.37 -7.78 0.73
CA LYS A 60 -1.71 -7.47 2.11
C LYS A 60 -0.54 -6.68 2.69
N MET A 61 -0.81 -5.46 3.12
CA MET A 61 0.18 -4.59 3.73
C MET A 61 0.36 -4.91 5.21
N SER A 62 1.57 -4.72 5.73
CA SER A 62 1.88 -4.95 7.15
C SER A 62 1.10 -4.03 8.10
N ASN A 63 0.64 -2.86 7.63
CA ASN A 63 -0.24 -1.94 8.35
C ASN A 63 -1.74 -2.23 8.16
N GLY A 64 -2.09 -3.44 7.70
CA GLY A 64 -3.48 -3.89 7.58
C GLY A 64 -4.21 -3.45 6.31
N TRP A 65 -3.63 -2.56 5.50
CA TRP A 65 -4.23 -2.14 4.23
C TRP A 65 -4.21 -3.24 3.17
N ARG A 66 -5.10 -3.12 2.19
CA ARG A 66 -5.08 -3.94 0.98
C ARG A 66 -4.72 -3.10 -0.23
N LEU A 67 -3.61 -3.42 -0.89
CA LEU A 67 -3.22 -2.77 -2.13
C LEU A 67 -3.65 -3.62 -3.32
N SER A 68 -4.23 -3.00 -4.34
CA SER A 68 -4.38 -3.58 -5.67
C SER A 68 -3.49 -2.85 -6.66
N VAL A 69 -2.79 -3.62 -7.50
CA VAL A 69 -1.88 -3.10 -8.52
C VAL A 69 -2.34 -3.60 -9.88
N ASN A 70 -2.59 -2.66 -10.78
CA ASN A 70 -3.04 -2.94 -12.14
C ASN A 70 -2.15 -2.21 -13.16
N PRO A 71 -1.81 -2.82 -14.29
CA PRO A 71 -1.09 -2.13 -15.33
C PRO A 71 -2.01 -1.18 -16.08
N VAL A 72 -1.50 0.01 -16.41
CA VAL A 72 -2.20 0.99 -17.25
C VAL A 72 -1.57 1.05 -18.64
N SER A 73 -0.24 0.89 -18.70
CA SER A 73 0.51 0.84 -19.96
C SER A 73 1.91 0.27 -19.71
N THR A 74 2.72 0.13 -20.75
CA THR A 74 4.10 -0.37 -20.68
C THR A 74 5.04 0.48 -19.82
N LYS A 75 4.62 1.62 -19.27
CA LYS A 75 5.46 2.49 -18.42
C LYS A 75 4.80 2.86 -17.09
N TRP A 76 3.53 2.48 -16.91
CA TRP A 76 2.70 2.99 -15.82
C TRP A 76 1.86 1.88 -15.21
N ILE A 77 1.81 1.88 -13.88
CA ILE A 77 0.88 1.11 -13.08
C ILE A 77 -0.07 2.06 -12.36
N GLU A 78 -1.24 1.53 -12.02
CA GLU A 78 -2.17 2.11 -11.08
C GLU A 78 -2.16 1.25 -9.82
N ALA A 79 -1.96 1.89 -8.68
CA ALA A 79 -2.03 1.25 -7.39
C ALA A 79 -3.18 1.86 -6.59
N ARG A 80 -3.99 1.04 -5.93
CA ARG A 80 -5.13 1.49 -5.14
C ARG A 80 -5.12 0.81 -3.79
N ILE A 81 -5.10 1.63 -2.74
CA ILE A 81 -5.18 1.18 -1.35
C ILE A 81 -6.66 1.17 -0.95
N ASP A 82 -7.17 0.03 -0.51
CA ASP A 82 -8.54 -0.17 -0.07
C ASP A 82 -9.58 0.38 -1.08
N ARG A 83 -10.31 1.45 -0.71
CA ARG A 83 -11.28 2.15 -1.56
C ARG A 83 -10.86 3.59 -1.90
N GLU A 84 -9.60 3.92 -1.64
CA GLU A 84 -9.07 5.25 -1.90
C GLU A 84 -8.88 5.53 -3.39
N LYS A 85 -8.62 6.80 -3.70
CA LYS A 85 -8.29 7.21 -5.06
C LYS A 85 -7.06 6.44 -5.56
N PRO A 86 -7.09 5.89 -6.78
CA PRO A 86 -5.92 5.25 -7.34
C PRO A 86 -4.78 6.24 -7.54
N MET A 87 -3.56 5.81 -7.24
CA MET A 87 -2.33 6.54 -7.52
C MET A 87 -1.63 5.93 -8.74
N ARG A 88 -1.12 6.79 -9.63
CA ARG A 88 -0.42 6.36 -10.84
C ARG A 88 1.08 6.40 -10.60
N LEU A 89 1.78 5.30 -10.86
CA LEU A 89 3.23 5.22 -10.69
C LEU A 89 3.92 4.88 -12.01
N ARG A 90 5.06 5.55 -12.26
CA ARG A 90 5.92 5.34 -13.43
C ARG A 90 7.01 4.31 -13.10
N ALA A 91 7.27 3.41 -14.04
CA ALA A 91 8.42 2.51 -13.97
C ALA A 91 9.74 3.30 -14.09
N VAL A 92 10.64 3.13 -13.14
CA VAL A 92 12.01 3.69 -13.18
C VAL A 92 13.08 2.61 -13.31
N SER A 93 12.74 1.39 -12.91
CA SER A 93 13.44 0.13 -13.21
C SER A 93 12.38 -0.99 -13.33
N PRO A 94 12.74 -2.21 -13.78
CA PRO A 94 11.79 -3.32 -13.90
C PRO A 94 10.92 -3.56 -12.65
N ASP A 95 11.52 -3.45 -11.47
CA ASP A 95 10.86 -3.74 -10.19
C ASP A 95 10.54 -2.50 -9.37
N ARG A 96 10.88 -1.29 -9.85
CA ARG A 96 10.75 -0.05 -9.08
C ARG A 96 9.86 0.98 -9.78
N PHE A 97 8.93 1.52 -9.01
CA PHE A 97 7.90 2.43 -9.48
C PHE A 97 7.81 3.64 -8.57
N VAL A 98 7.56 4.82 -9.14
CA VAL A 98 7.47 6.08 -8.39
C VAL A 98 6.25 6.88 -8.81
N SER A 99 5.58 7.55 -7.88
CA SER A 99 4.56 8.55 -8.19
C SER A 99 5.17 9.74 -8.94
N ARG A 100 4.34 10.56 -9.60
CA ARG A 100 4.83 11.71 -10.39
C ARG A 100 5.54 12.73 -9.52
N ASP A 101 5.05 12.95 -8.30
CA ASP A 101 5.65 13.83 -7.29
C ASP A 101 6.87 13.20 -6.56
N GLY A 102 7.15 11.92 -6.81
CA GLY A 102 8.24 11.18 -6.16
C GLY A 102 8.00 10.83 -4.69
N ASN A 103 6.84 11.17 -4.13
CA ASN A 103 6.52 10.96 -2.72
C ASN A 103 6.15 9.51 -2.40
N VAL A 104 5.82 8.70 -3.40
CA VAL A 104 5.57 7.27 -3.26
C VAL A 104 6.56 6.51 -4.10
N THR A 105 7.20 5.50 -3.52
CA THR A 105 8.03 4.52 -4.23
C THR A 105 7.60 3.11 -3.86
N MET A 106 7.36 2.27 -4.86
CA MET A 106 7.11 0.83 -4.70
C MET A 106 8.27 0.03 -5.29
N HIS A 107 8.74 -0.98 -4.56
CA HIS A 107 9.78 -1.91 -4.99
C HIS A 107 9.26 -3.33 -4.87
N PHE A 108 9.02 -3.97 -6.01
CA PHE A 108 8.45 -5.31 -6.15
C PHE A 108 9.54 -6.38 -6.18
N ASN A 109 9.12 -7.64 -6.22
CA ASN A 109 9.98 -8.81 -6.37
C ASN A 109 11.07 -8.87 -5.28
N GLN A 110 10.69 -8.50 -4.06
CA GLN A 110 11.54 -8.55 -2.87
C GLN A 110 11.38 -9.90 -2.14
N GLY A 111 12.20 -10.12 -1.12
CA GLY A 111 12.14 -11.33 -0.30
C GLY A 111 12.74 -12.56 -0.99
N GLU A 112 12.71 -13.69 -0.30
CA GLU A 112 13.29 -14.96 -0.78
C GLU A 112 12.54 -15.50 -2.01
N PHE A 113 11.21 -15.32 -2.03
CA PHE A 113 10.33 -15.87 -3.06
C PHE A 113 9.96 -14.87 -4.17
N GLN A 114 10.51 -13.65 -4.13
CA GLN A 114 10.25 -12.58 -5.10
C GLN A 114 8.76 -12.23 -5.26
N ASP A 115 7.97 -12.41 -4.21
CA ASP A 115 6.54 -12.08 -4.18
C ASP A 115 6.23 -10.92 -3.21
N ASP A 116 7.24 -10.47 -2.46
CA ASP A 116 7.11 -9.34 -1.56
C ASP A 116 7.27 -8.01 -2.31
N MET A 117 6.66 -6.97 -1.73
CA MET A 117 6.79 -5.60 -2.18
C MET A 117 6.96 -4.68 -0.99
N THR A 118 7.82 -3.67 -1.15
CA THR A 118 7.96 -2.58 -0.17
C THR A 118 7.45 -1.28 -0.78
N MET A 119 6.52 -0.65 -0.07
CA MET A 119 6.02 0.69 -0.37
C MET A 119 6.62 1.68 0.62
N SER A 120 7.19 2.75 0.11
CA SER A 120 7.64 3.89 0.90
C SER A 120 6.88 5.13 0.48
N TYR A 121 6.44 5.94 1.45
CA TYR A 121 5.76 7.20 1.15
C TYR A 121 6.02 8.29 2.19
N VAL A 122 5.83 9.53 1.78
CA VAL A 122 5.83 10.72 2.65
C VAL A 122 4.39 11.15 2.90
N PRO A 123 3.88 11.09 4.15
CA PRO A 123 2.56 11.61 4.49
C PRO A 123 2.43 13.12 4.26
N GLU A 124 1.24 13.58 3.85
CA GLU A 124 0.96 15.02 3.72
C GLU A 124 1.22 15.77 5.03
N GLY A 125 1.82 16.95 4.93
CA GLY A 125 2.13 17.81 6.08
C GLY A 125 3.32 17.36 6.95
N ARG A 126 3.99 16.24 6.63
CA ARG A 126 5.14 15.72 7.41
C ARG A 126 6.33 15.36 6.52
N LEU A 127 6.92 16.39 5.91
CA LEU A 127 8.06 16.30 4.99
C LEU A 127 9.30 15.55 5.54
N ALA A 128 9.44 15.43 6.86
CA ALA A 128 10.55 14.72 7.50
C ALA A 128 10.26 13.25 7.87
N GLN A 129 9.08 12.73 7.52
CA GLN A 129 8.68 11.35 7.83
C GLN A 129 8.54 10.52 6.56
N VAL A 130 9.26 9.40 6.50
CA VAL A 130 9.07 8.37 5.47
C VAL A 130 8.48 7.15 6.16
N VAL A 131 7.29 6.74 5.72
CA VAL A 131 6.67 5.50 6.17
C VAL A 131 7.03 4.40 5.19
N VAL A 132 7.57 3.30 5.71
CA VAL A 132 7.90 2.09 4.93
C VAL A 132 6.96 0.97 5.35
N VAL A 133 6.27 0.39 4.39
CA VAL A 133 5.31 -0.69 4.58
C VAL A 133 5.71 -1.84 3.67
N SER A 134 5.86 -3.03 4.24
CA SER A 134 6.17 -4.25 3.50
C SER A 134 4.89 -5.06 3.31
N THR A 135 4.84 -5.83 2.22
CA THR A 135 3.66 -6.62 1.86
C THR A 135 4.07 -8.00 1.42
N SER A 136 3.19 -8.97 1.68
CA SER A 136 3.20 -10.26 1.01
C SER A 136 2.03 -10.34 0.02
N ARG A 137 2.24 -11.03 -1.11
CA ARG A 137 1.18 -11.24 -2.10
C ARG A 137 0.05 -12.08 -1.51
N ILE A 138 -1.19 -11.70 -1.80
CA ILE A 138 -2.35 -12.53 -1.43
C ILE A 138 -2.52 -13.56 -2.52
N ALA A 139 -2.26 -14.84 -2.22
CA ALA A 139 -2.64 -15.94 -3.08
C ALA A 139 -4.16 -15.90 -3.28
N GLN A 140 -4.62 -15.67 -4.51
CA GLN A 140 -6.02 -15.92 -4.86
C GLN A 140 -6.20 -17.44 -4.84
N ARG A 141 -7.02 -17.93 -3.90
CA ARG A 141 -7.48 -19.32 -3.86
C ARG A 141 -8.56 -19.56 -4.90
#